data_AF-A0A5K0W5B0-F1
#
_entry.id   AF-A0A5K0W5B0-F1
#
_cell.length_a   1.000
_cell.length_b   1.000
_cell.length_c   1.000
_cell.angle_alpha   90.00
_cell.angle_beta   90.00
_cell.angle_gamma   90.00
#
_symmetry.space_group_name_H-M   'P 1'
#
loop_
_entity.id
_entity.type
_entity.pdbx_description
1 polymer ?
#
loop_
_entity_poly.entity_id
_entity_poly.type
_entity_poly.pdbx_seq_one_letter_code
_entity_poly.pdbx_strand_id
1 'polypeptide(L)' 'KPLISTGKDHVILLVLPSGLYQYKFIVDGEWRYIPDLPCVPDDMGCVNNLLEVQ' A
#
# COMPACT_ATOMS: atom_id res chain seq x y z
N LYS A 1 9.87 -2.88 0.56
CA LYS A 1 10.54 -3.85 -0.34
C LYS A 1 10.22 -3.47 -1.78
N PRO A 2 11.14 -3.57 -2.74
CA PRO A 2 10.83 -3.26 -4.13
C PRO A 2 9.79 -4.25 -4.67
N LEU A 3 8.90 -3.76 -5.52
CA LEU A 3 7.93 -4.59 -6.23
C LEU A 3 8.61 -5.17 -7.48
N ILE A 4 8.23 -6.40 -7.83
CA ILE A 4 8.65 -7.06 -9.07
C ILE A 4 7.81 -6.49 -10.21
N SER A 5 8.46 -5.96 -11.25
CA SER A 5 7.76 -5.51 -12.47
C SER A 5 7.52 -6.69 -13.40
N THR A 6 6.29 -6.82 -13.89
CA THR A 6 5.89 -7.81 -14.92
C THR A 6 5.67 -7.15 -16.29
N GLY A 7 6.14 -5.91 -16.46
CA GLY A 7 5.95 -5.08 -17.65
C GLY A 7 4.68 -4.24 -17.60
N LYS A 8 3.53 -4.84 -17.25
CA LYS A 8 2.26 -4.10 -17.07
C LYS A 8 1.97 -3.77 -15.61
N ASP A 9 2.35 -4.67 -14.70
CA ASP A 9 2.04 -4.55 -13.28
C ASP A 9 3.30 -4.53 -12.43
N HIS A 10 3.15 -4.06 -11.19
CA HIS A 10 4.15 -4.15 -10.13
C HIS A 10 3.55 -4.96 -8.99
N VAL A 11 4.21 -6.05 -8.60
CA VAL A 11 3.66 -7.02 -7.62
C VAL A 11 4.66 -7.39 -6.53
N ILE A 12 4.15 -7.74 -5.35
CA ILE A 12 4.94 -8.36 -4.28
C ILE A 12 4.07 -9.38 -3.55
N LEU A 13 4.66 -10.53 -3.20
CA LEU A 13 4.03 -11.54 -2.37
C LEU A 13 4.57 -11.42 -0.94
N LEU A 14 3.68 -11.16 0.02
CA LEU A 14 4.01 -11.07 1.44
C LEU A 14 3.11 -12.03 2.22
N VAL A 15 3.70 -12.82 3.10
CA VAL A 15 2.95 -13.61 4.10
C VAL A 15 2.76 -12.72 5.32
N LEU A 16 1.52 -12.35 5.59
CA LEU A 16 1.15 -11.49 6.72
C LEU A 16 0.27 -12.29 7.70
N PRO A 17 0.47 -12.14 9.01
CA PRO A 17 -0.51 -12.57 10.00
C PRO A 17 -1.87 -11.89 9.81
N SER A 18 -2.91 -12.44 10.43
CA SER A 18 -4.23 -11.80 10.50
C SER A 18 -4.12 -10.46 11.24
N GLY A 19 -4.73 -9.41 10.69
CA GLY A 19 -4.65 -8.05 11.24
C GLY A 19 -4.99 -6.95 10.23
N LEU A 20 -5.02 -5.71 10.73
CA LEU A 20 -5.24 -4.52 9.93
C LEU A 20 -3.92 -3.80 9.68
N TYR A 21 -3.58 -3.62 8.41
CA TYR A 21 -2.31 -3.05 7.96
C TYR A 21 -2.54 -1.75 7.20
N GLN A 22 -1.63 -0.79 7.39
CA GLN A 22 -1.56 0.42 6.58
C GLN A 22 -0.42 0.30 5.57
N TYR A 23 -0.66 0.69 4.32
CA TYR A 23 0.36 0.67 3.28
C TYR A 23 0.25 1.87 2.35
N LYS A 24 1.37 2.15 1.67
CA LYS A 24 1.50 3.20 0.66
C LYS A 24 2.57 2.80 -0.33
N PHE A 25 2.46 3.27 -1.57
CA PHE A 25 3.46 3.05 -2.59
C PHE A 25 4.38 4.26 -2.72
N ILE A 26 5.63 3.99 -3.11
CA ILE A 26 6.52 5.02 -3.63
C ILE A 26 6.62 4.74 -5.13
N VAL A 27 6.10 5.67 -5.94
CA VAL A 27 6.12 5.59 -7.41
C VAL A 27 6.93 6.79 -7.89
N ASP A 28 8.05 6.54 -8.57
CA ASP A 28 8.95 7.57 -9.07
C ASP A 28 9.42 8.58 -8.00
N GLY A 29 9.63 8.10 -6.77
CA GLY A 29 10.06 8.93 -5.63
C GLY A 29 8.91 9.60 -4.86
N GLU A 30 7.69 9.55 -5.39
CA GLU A 30 6.52 10.19 -4.79
C GLU A 30 5.66 9.19 -4.02
N TRP A 31 5.17 9.61 -2.86
CA TRP A 31 4.25 8.81 -2.04
C TRP A 31 2.85 8.80 -2.64
N ARG A 32 2.32 7.62 -2.95
CA ARG A 32 1.03 7.42 -3.61
C ARG A 32 0.18 6.41 -2.84
N TYR A 33 -1.09 6.74 -2.67
CA TYR A 33 -2.12 5.81 -2.21
C TYR A 33 -3.14 5.62 -3.34
N ILE A 34 -3.96 4.59 -3.25
CA ILE A 34 -5.03 4.27 -4.21
C ILE A 34 -6.33 4.87 -3.67
N PRO A 35 -6.89 5.92 -4.31
CA PRO A 35 -8.09 6.60 -3.78
C PRO A 35 -9.34 5.73 -3.73
N ASP A 36 -9.43 4.74 -4.61
CA ASP A 36 -10.59 3.86 -4.75
C ASP A 36 -10.59 2.69 -3.75
N LEU A 37 -9.56 2.56 -2.92
CA LEU A 37 -9.46 1.53 -1.88
C LEU A 37 -9.67 2.13 -0.48
N PRO A 38 -10.06 1.30 0.51
CA PRO A 38 -10.10 1.74 1.91
C PRO A 38 -8.80 2.44 2.32
N CYS A 39 -8.92 3.57 2.99
CA CYS A 39 -7.79 4.38 3.42
C CYS A 39 -8.08 5.13 4.71
N VAL A 40 -7.02 5.57 5.39
CA VAL A 40 -7.07 6.32 6.65
C VAL A 40 -6.05 7.44 6.61
N PRO A 41 -6.38 8.66 7.09
CA PRO A 41 -5.39 9.70 7.33
C PRO A 41 -4.59 9.40 8.62
N ASP A 42 -3.30 9.72 8.62
CA ASP A 42 -2.50 9.80 9.83
C ASP A 42 -2.64 11.17 10.53
N ASP A 43 -2.01 11.31 11.70
CA ASP A 43 -2.09 12.52 12.52
C ASP A 43 -1.49 13.77 11.84
N MET A 44 -0.70 13.58 10.78
CA MET A 44 -0.11 14.66 9.98
C MET A 44 -0.90 14.94 8.69
N GLY A 45 -2.04 14.27 8.49
CA GLY A 45 -2.90 14.42 7.31
C GLY A 45 -2.43 13.64 6.08
N CYS A 46 -1.41 12.80 6.21
CA CYS A 46 -0.99 11.90 5.13
C CYS A 46 -1.95 10.70 5.05
N VAL A 47 -2.40 10.36 3.84
CA VAL A 47 -3.32 9.24 3.63
C VAL A 47 -2.56 7.96 3.29
N ASN A 48 -2.95 6.85 3.94
CA ASN A 48 -2.47 5.48 3.69
C ASN A 48 -3.64 4.57 3.33
N ASN A 49 -3.41 3.57 2.48
CA ASN A 49 -4.40 2.54 2.22
C ASN A 49 -4.46 1.54 3.38
N LEU A 50 -5.65 0.97 3.61
CA LEU A 50 -5.91 -0.08 4.58
C LEU A 50 -6.02 -1.44 3.89
N LEU A 51 -5.42 -2.44 4.52
CA LEU A 51 -5.50 -3.85 4.14
C LEU A 51 -5.89 -4.67 5.36
N GLU A 52 -7.06 -5.29 5.31
CA GLU A 52 -7.47 -6.30 6.29
C GLU A 52 -7.01 -7.68 5.80
N VAL A 53 -6.20 -8.36 6.62
CA VAL A 53 -5.75 -9.74 6.39
C VAL A 53 -6.50 -10.61 7.38
N GLN A 54 -7.17 -11.66 6.89
CA GLN A 54 -7.93 -12.61 7.71
C GLN A 54 -7.18 -13.92 7.87
#